data_AF-A0AAV2SVT6-F1
#
_entry.id   AF-A0AAV2SVT6-F1
#
_cell.length_a   1.000
_cell.length_b   1.000
_cell.length_c   1.000
_cell.angle_alpha   90.00
_cell.angle_beta   90.00
_cell.angle_gamma   90.00
#
_symmetry.space_group_name_H-M   'P 1'
#
loop_
_entity.id
_entity.type
_entity.pdbx_description
1 polymer ?
#
loop_
_entity_poly.entity_id
_entity_poly.type
_entity_poly.pdbx_seq_one_letter_code
_entity_poly.pdbx_strand_id
1 'polypeptide(L)'
;CHDGDKIREHGSTWFDCCMNKRCESGNIKEEFAKNKCCHDGEKIRENGSTWVDCCMNKRCESGNIKEEFAKNKCCNDTHFGTIREHEEEWNINSCSIKICLYGKISDKENLDK
;
A
#
# COMPACT_ATOMS: atom_id res chain seq x y z
N CYS A 1 -27.92 14.94 15.98
CA CYS A 1 -27.79 14.01 14.84
C CYS A 1 -27.71 12.59 15.38
N HIS A 2 -28.28 11.62 14.67
CA HIS A 2 -28.18 10.20 15.02
C HIS A 2 -26.98 9.58 14.29
N ASP A 3 -26.00 9.10 15.06
CA ASP A 3 -24.76 8.46 14.61
C ASP A 3 -24.75 7.03 15.15
N GLY A 4 -25.47 6.13 14.47
CA GLY A 4 -25.82 4.81 15.01
C GLY A 4 -26.61 4.95 16.32
N ASP A 5 -26.12 4.33 17.39
CA ASP A 5 -26.72 4.40 18.73
C ASP A 5 -26.39 5.70 19.50
N LYS A 6 -25.56 6.58 18.93
CA LYS A 6 -25.12 7.82 19.60
C LYS A 6 -25.94 9.01 19.13
N ILE A 7 -26.40 9.82 20.08
CA ILE A 7 -26.94 11.15 19.81
C ILE A 7 -25.80 12.16 19.92
N ARG A 8 -25.61 12.92 18.84
CA ARG A 8 -24.60 13.98 18.71
C ARG A 8 -25.26 15.35 18.77
N GLU A 9 -24.74 16.24 19.59
CA GLU A 9 -25.22 17.62 19.70
C GLU A 9 -24.91 18.44 18.44
N HIS A 10 -25.70 19.49 18.20
CA HIS A 10 -25.42 20.43 17.13
C HIS A 10 -24.02 21.06 17.29
N GLY A 11 -23.26 21.15 16.20
CA GLY A 11 -21.91 21.69 16.20
C GLY A 11 -20.81 20.70 16.61
N SER A 12 -21.17 19.53 17.17
CA SER A 12 -20.18 18.51 17.51
C SER A 12 -19.46 17.99 16.26
N THR A 13 -18.15 17.76 16.41
CA THR A 13 -17.29 17.17 15.39
C THR A 13 -16.65 15.90 15.92
N TRP A 14 -16.48 14.90 15.05
CA TRP A 14 -15.78 13.67 15.39
C TRP A 14 -15.11 13.08 14.17
N PHE A 15 -14.19 12.16 14.40
CA PHE A 15 -13.51 11.41 13.36
C PHE A 15 -13.99 9.97 13.38
N ASP A 16 -14.31 9.44 12.20
CA ASP A 16 -14.75 8.06 12.03
C ASP A 16 -14.36 7.56 10.64
N CYS A 17 -13.63 6.45 10.56
CA CYS A 17 -13.22 5.77 9.34
C CYS A 17 -12.79 6.72 8.21
N CYS A 18 -11.79 7.56 8.45
CA CYS A 18 -11.28 8.53 7.48
C CYS A 18 -12.19 9.71 7.12
N MET A 19 -13.30 9.88 7.82
CA MET A 19 -14.19 11.02 7.66
C MET A 19 -14.12 11.92 8.89
N ASN A 20 -13.94 13.21 8.66
CA ASN A 20 -14.31 14.24 9.61
C ASN A 20 -15.82 14.45 9.50
N LYS A 21 -16.54 14.12 10.57
CA LYS A 21 -17.99 14.25 10.64
C LYS A 21 -18.36 15.45 11.49
N ARG A 22 -19.42 16.15 11.12
CA ARG A 22 -19.99 17.28 11.87
C ARG A 22 -21.51 17.16 11.92
N CYS A 23 -22.08 17.35 13.10
CA CYS A 23 -23.52 17.47 13.23
C CYS A 23 -23.96 18.90 12.96
N GLU A 24 -24.75 19.12 11.93
CA GLU A 24 -25.25 20.43 11.54
C GLU A 24 -26.76 20.34 11.25
N SER A 25 -27.55 21.12 11.98
CA SER A 25 -29.01 21.19 11.84
C SER A 25 -29.70 19.82 11.72
N GLY A 26 -29.31 18.87 12.59
CA GLY A 26 -29.87 17.51 12.61
C GLY A 26 -29.25 16.52 11.61
N ASN A 27 -28.43 16.98 10.68
CA ASN A 27 -27.79 16.18 9.65
C ASN A 27 -26.30 15.96 9.92
N ILE A 28 -25.79 14.78 9.55
CA ILE A 28 -24.35 14.52 9.57
C ILE A 28 -23.76 15.01 8.25
N LYS A 29 -22.81 15.94 8.34
CA LYS A 29 -21.93 16.34 7.24
C LYS A 29 -20.63 15.58 7.36
N GLU A 30 -20.12 15.07 6.24
CA GLU A 30 -18.90 14.26 6.21
C GLU A 30 -17.90 14.86 5.22
N GLU A 31 -16.64 14.93 5.61
CA GLU A 31 -15.54 15.35 4.75
C GLU A 31 -14.39 14.36 4.90
N PHE A 32 -13.81 13.94 3.78
CA PHE A 32 -12.64 13.05 3.82
C PHE A 32 -11.48 13.73 4.54
N ALA A 33 -10.95 13.07 5.57
CA ALA A 33 -9.85 13.56 6.37
C ALA A 33 -8.52 13.34 5.61
N LYS A 34 -8.26 14.21 4.63
CA LYS A 34 -7.08 14.14 3.76
C LYS A 34 -5.77 14.02 4.51
N ASN A 35 -5.66 14.54 5.73
CA ASN A 35 -4.42 14.48 6.53
C ASN A 35 -4.34 13.24 7.43
N LYS A 36 -5.39 12.41 7.48
CA LYS A 36 -5.47 11.23 8.35
C LYS A 36 -5.61 9.93 7.58
N CYS A 37 -5.87 9.98 6.27
CA CYS A 37 -6.02 8.80 5.44
C CYS A 37 -5.58 9.05 4.01
N CYS A 38 -5.18 7.98 3.33
CA CYS A 38 -4.68 8.00 1.96
C CYS A 38 -5.64 7.26 1.03
N HIS A 39 -5.71 7.73 -0.21
CA HIS A 39 -6.37 7.01 -1.32
C HIS A 39 -5.33 6.16 -2.06
N ASP A 40 -5.50 4.84 -2.01
CA ASP A 40 -4.74 3.84 -2.75
C ASP A 40 -5.66 3.23 -3.81
N GLY A 41 -5.81 3.94 -4.93
CA GLY A 41 -6.84 3.63 -5.93
C GLY A 41 -8.24 3.69 -5.32
N GLU A 42 -8.99 2.59 -5.39
CA GLU A 42 -10.33 2.45 -4.79
C GLU A 42 -10.31 2.19 -3.27
N LYS A 43 -9.14 1.90 -2.69
CA LYS A 43 -9.01 1.59 -1.27
C LYS A 43 -8.66 2.83 -0.46
N ILE A 44 -9.31 2.97 0.69
CA ILE A 44 -8.96 3.97 1.70
C ILE A 44 -8.05 3.30 2.73
N ARG A 45 -6.95 3.98 3.05
CA ARG A 45 -5.93 3.49 3.98
C ARG A 45 -5.79 4.46 5.14
N GLU A 46 -5.86 3.96 6.36
CA GLU A 46 -5.67 4.80 7.56
C GLU A 46 -4.21 5.24 7.69
N ASN A 47 -3.99 6.41 8.27
CA ASN A 47 -2.64 6.88 8.58
C ASN A 47 -1.88 5.87 9.44
N GLY A 48 -0.64 5.58 9.05
CA GLY A 48 0.21 4.59 9.69
C GLY A 48 0.04 3.17 9.14
N SER A 49 -1.02 2.88 8.38
CA SER A 49 -1.18 1.57 7.75
C SER A 49 -0.06 1.31 6.75
N THR A 50 0.40 0.06 6.72
CA THR A 50 1.41 -0.45 5.79
C THR A 50 0.84 -1.61 5.00
N TRP A 51 1.20 -1.70 3.72
CA TRP A 51 0.81 -2.80 2.86
C TRP A 51 1.87 -3.03 1.79
N VAL A 52 1.80 -4.19 1.16
CA VAL A 52 2.65 -4.52 0.02
C VAL A 52 1.78 -4.56 -1.22
N ASP A 53 2.24 -3.90 -2.27
CA ASP A 53 1.63 -3.92 -3.60
C ASP A 53 2.73 -4.22 -4.62
N CYS A 54 2.66 -5.41 -5.22
CA CYS A 54 3.76 -6.03 -5.97
C CYS A 54 5.09 -5.89 -5.22
N CYS A 55 6.00 -5.09 -5.78
CA CYS A 55 7.36 -4.87 -5.31
C CYS A 55 7.56 -3.58 -4.52
N MET A 56 6.48 -2.96 -4.07
CA MET A 56 6.52 -1.73 -3.28
C MET A 56 5.93 -1.97 -1.90
N ASN A 57 6.72 -1.67 -0.87
CA ASN A 57 6.22 -1.43 0.46
C ASN A 57 5.60 -0.05 0.49
N LYS A 58 4.28 0.01 0.71
CA LYS A 58 3.52 1.25 0.77
C LYS A 58 3.15 1.55 2.23
N ARG A 59 3.15 2.82 2.58
CA ARG A 59 2.72 3.32 3.88
C ARG A 59 1.90 4.58 3.71
N CYS A 60 0.74 4.65 4.37
CA CYS A 60 0.00 5.90 4.45
C CYS A 60 0.60 6.78 5.55
N GLU A 61 1.03 7.99 5.21
CA GLU A 61 1.58 8.97 6.13
C GLU A 61 1.02 10.37 5.85
N SER A 62 0.24 10.88 6.80
CA SER A 62 -0.36 12.22 6.78
C SER A 62 -1.06 12.55 5.46
N GLY A 63 -1.83 11.59 4.92
CA GLY A 63 -2.54 11.77 3.65
C GLY A 63 -1.81 11.38 2.38
N ASN A 64 -0.53 11.02 2.51
CA ASN A 64 0.32 10.70 1.38
C ASN A 64 0.75 9.24 1.44
N ILE A 65 0.74 8.56 0.30
CA ILE A 65 1.34 7.24 0.20
C ILE A 65 2.84 7.41 0.03
N LYS A 66 3.61 6.89 0.97
CA LYS A 66 5.05 6.70 0.86
C LYS A 66 5.31 5.32 0.32
N GLU A 67 6.22 5.21 -0.64
CA GLU A 67 6.53 3.96 -1.30
C GLU A 67 8.04 3.71 -1.22
N GLU A 68 8.40 2.48 -0.91
CA GLU A 68 9.78 2.01 -0.95
C GLU A 68 9.85 0.67 -1.68
N PHE A 69 10.86 0.49 -2.52
CA PHE A 69 11.07 -0.79 -3.18
C PHE A 69 11.29 -1.90 -2.14
N ALA A 70 10.52 -2.97 -2.25
CA ALA A 70 10.57 -4.13 -1.36
C ALA A 70 11.81 -4.98 -1.68
N LYS A 71 12.99 -4.48 -1.28
CA LYS A 71 14.30 -5.08 -1.55
C LYS A 71 14.44 -6.54 -1.12
N ASN A 72 13.58 -7.05 -0.25
CA ASN A 72 13.62 -8.44 0.20
C ASN A 72 12.58 -9.35 -0.48
N LYS A 73 11.73 -8.78 -1.34
CA LYS A 73 10.67 -9.50 -2.07
C LYS A 73 10.83 -9.41 -3.58
N CYS A 74 11.58 -8.43 -4.08
CA CYS A 74 11.72 -8.24 -5.50
C CYS A 74 13.14 -7.87 -5.89
N CYS A 75 13.49 -8.24 -7.11
CA CYS A 75 14.77 -7.97 -7.71
C CYS A 75 14.62 -6.90 -8.77
N ASN A 76 15.59 -5.99 -8.82
CA ASN A 76 15.73 -5.08 -9.94
C ASN A 76 16.68 -5.74 -10.96
N ASP A 77 16.11 -6.27 -12.03
CA ASP A 77 16.87 -6.85 -13.13
C ASP A 77 17.35 -5.75 -14.06
N THR A 78 18.62 -5.37 -13.88
CA THR A 78 19.29 -4.36 -14.68
C THR A 78 19.56 -4.81 -16.12
N HIS A 79 19.48 -6.11 -16.44
CA HIS A 79 19.71 -6.60 -17.79
C HIS A 79 18.58 -6.22 -18.75
N PHE A 80 17.33 -6.40 -18.31
CA PHE A 80 16.14 -6.02 -19.06
C PHE A 80 15.49 -4.72 -18.57
N GLY A 81 16.01 -4.11 -17.49
CA GLY A 81 15.40 -2.94 -16.85
C GLY A 81 14.03 -3.25 -16.25
N THR A 82 13.84 -4.47 -15.76
CA THR A 82 12.54 -4.98 -15.27
C THR A 82 12.59 -5.30 -13.79
N ILE A 83 11.45 -5.19 -13.12
CA ILE A 83 11.29 -5.66 -11.75
C ILE A 83 10.81 -7.11 -11.82
N ARG A 84 11.44 -7.98 -11.03
CA ARG A 84 11.10 -9.39 -10.91
C ARG A 84 10.60 -9.70 -9.51
N GLU A 85 9.48 -10.41 -9.40
CA GLU A 85 8.92 -10.84 -8.11
C GLU A 85 9.71 -12.00 -7.51
N HIS A 86 9.53 -12.25 -6.22
CA HIS A 86 10.16 -13.38 -5.55
C HIS A 86 9.76 -14.70 -6.21
N GLU A 87 10.73 -15.58 -6.42
CA GLU A 87 10.59 -16.87 -7.10
C GLU A 87 10.23 -16.75 -8.59
N GLU A 88 10.21 -15.54 -9.15
CA GLU A 88 10.07 -15.37 -10.59
C GLU A 88 11.33 -15.86 -11.30
N GLU A 89 11.13 -16.70 -12.32
CA GLU A 89 12.18 -17.26 -13.16
C GLU A 89 12.10 -16.67 -14.57
N TRP A 90 13.25 -16.35 -15.14
CA TRP A 90 13.31 -15.86 -16.52
C TRP A 90 14.57 -16.31 -17.23
N ASN A 91 14.44 -16.49 -18.54
CA ASN A 91 15.56 -16.78 -19.42
C ASN A 91 16.27 -15.47 -19.77
N ILE A 92 17.59 -15.39 -19.53
CA ILE A 92 18.42 -14.34 -20.13
C ILE A 92 18.76 -14.71 -21.59
N ASN A 93 18.99 -15.99 -21.85
CA ASN A 93 19.26 -16.54 -23.18
C ASN A 93 18.86 -18.03 -23.22
N SER A 94 19.18 -18.74 -24.30
CA SER A 94 18.85 -20.17 -24.48
C SER A 94 19.47 -21.12 -23.46
N CYS A 95 20.45 -20.67 -22.67
CA CYS A 95 21.25 -21.51 -21.77
C CYS A 95 21.40 -20.91 -20.36
N SER A 96 20.61 -19.90 -19.98
CA SER A 96 20.76 -19.26 -18.68
C SER A 96 19.43 -18.81 -18.12
N ILE A 97 19.02 -19.45 -17.02
CA ILE A 97 17.82 -19.12 -16.26
C ILE A 97 18.26 -18.41 -14.98
N LYS A 98 17.68 -17.23 -14.74
CA LYS A 98 17.79 -16.51 -13.49
C LYS A 98 16.52 -16.67 -12.67
N ILE A 99 16.67 -16.58 -11.35
CA ILE A 99 15.57 -16.54 -10.40
C ILE A 99 15.79 -15.39 -9.41
N CYS A 100 14.70 -14.74 -8.99
CA CYS A 100 14.75 -13.73 -7.95
C CYS A 100 14.48 -14.35 -6.57
N LEU A 101 15.49 -14.40 -5.71
CA LEU A 101 15.34 -14.90 -4.34
C LEU A 101 15.70 -13.84 -3.32
N TYR A 102 14.72 -13.47 -2.50
CA TYR A 102 14.87 -12.49 -1.41
C TYR A 102 15.58 -11.19 -1.84
N GLY A 103 15.25 -10.70 -3.03
CA GLY A 103 15.86 -9.48 -3.58
C GLY A 103 17.16 -9.64 -4.33
N LYS A 104 17.64 -10.88 -4.51
CA LYS A 104 18.87 -11.19 -5.22
C LYS A 104 18.59 -12.04 -6.44
N ILE A 105 19.17 -11.63 -7.56
CA ILE A 105 19.14 -12.40 -8.80
C ILE A 105 20.20 -13.50 -8.69
N SER A 106 19.76 -14.75 -8.79
CA SER A 106 20.62 -15.94 -8.70
C SER A 106 20.50 -16.76 -9.98
N ASP A 107 21.56 -17.49 -10.32
CA ASP A 107 21.50 -18.52 -11.36
C ASP A 107 20.76 -19.74 -10.82
N LYS A 108 19.73 -20.19 -11.55
CA LYS A 108 18.93 -21.34 -11.12
C LYS A 108 19.76 -22.62 -11.04
N GLU A 109 20.67 -22.82 -11.99
CA GLU A 109 21.55 -24.00 -12.06
C GLU A 109 22.49 -24.16 -10.85
N ASN A 110 22.68 -23.11 -10.05
CA ASN A 110 23.52 -23.12 -8.86
C ASN A 110 22.73 -23.36 -7.55
N LEU A 111 21.40 -23.48 -7.62
CA LEU A 111 20.55 -23.74 -6.46
C LEU A 111 20.22 -25.23 -6.27
N ASP A 112 20.33 -26.02 -7.34
CA ASP A 112 20.06 -27.47 -7.35
C ASP A 112 21.31 -28.32 -6.99
N LYS A 113 22.36 -27.72 -6.40
CA LYS A 113 23.59 -28.38 -5.94
C LYS A 113 23.75 -28.28 -4.43
#